data_AF-A0A1L9QN37-F1
#
_entry.id   AF-A0A1L9QN37-F1
#
_cell.length_a   1.000
_cell.length_b   1.000
_cell.length_c   1.000
_cell.angle_alpha   90.00
_cell.angle_beta   90.00
_cell.angle_gamma   90.00
#
_symmetry.space_group_name_H-M   'P 1'
#
loop_
_entity.id
_entity.type
_entity.pdbx_description
1 polymer ?
#
loop_
_entity_poly.entity_id
_entity_poly.type
_entity_poly.pdbx_seq_one_letter_code
_entity_poly.pdbx_strand_id
1 'polypeptide(L)' 'MVDQPIPPYGRGRVYYRGSWWPATCMEETTLLTGQEVRVIQRQNITLLVTPVVSRLTQG' A
#
# COMPACT_ATOMS: atom_id res chain seq x y z
N MET A 1 6.55 2.20 -1.24
CA MET A 1 6.32 1.42 -2.49
C MET A 1 5.97 0.00 -2.12
N VAL A 2 5.05 -0.63 -2.85
CA VAL A 2 4.65 -2.03 -2.62
C VAL A 2 5.78 -2.97 -3.07
N ASP A 3 6.15 -3.90 -2.20
CA ASP A 3 7.17 -4.93 -2.45
C ASP A 3 6.50 -6.30 -2.66
N GLN A 4 5.53 -6.67 -1.81
CA GLN A 4 4.65 -7.81 -2.02
C GLN A 4 3.20 -7.33 -2.20
N PRO A 5 2.45 -7.91 -3.15
CA PRO A 5 1.08 -7.50 -3.41
C PRO A 5 0.20 -7.50 -2.17
N ILE A 6 -0.70 -6.53 -2.10
CA ILE A 6 -1.68 -6.40 -1.01
C ILE A 6 -3.05 -6.65 -1.63
N PRO A 7 -3.67 -7.82 -1.41
CA PRO A 7 -5.02 -8.08 -1.90
C PRO A 7 -6.06 -7.25 -1.14
N PRO A 8 -7.30 -7.13 -1.66
CA PRO A 8 -8.38 -6.39 -1.01
C PRO A 8 -8.57 -6.85 0.44
N TYR A 9 -8.61 -5.90 1.38
CA TYR A 9 -8.75 -6.17 2.82
C TYR A 9 -7.68 -7.10 3.41
N GLY A 10 -6.60 -7.35 2.66
CA GLY A 10 -5.56 -8.31 3.00
C GLY A 10 -4.24 -7.65 3.37
N ARG A 11 -3.24 -8.49 3.60
CA ARG A 11 -1.89 -8.06 4.00
C ARG A 11 -0.88 -8.34 2.89
N GLY A 12 0.08 -7.43 2.75
CA GLY A 12 1.27 -7.60 1.94
C GLY A 12 2.43 -6.84 2.57
N ARG A 13 3.35 -6.34 1.74
CA ARG A 13 4.58 -5.70 2.23
C ARG A 13 4.91 -4.46 1.43
N VAL A 14 5.38 -3.43 2.12
CA VAL A 14 5.85 -2.19 1.51
C VAL A 14 7.27 -1.89 1.96
N TYR A 15 8.05 -1.27 1.08
CA TYR A 15 9.26 -0.54 1.44
C TYR A 15 8.86 0.84 1.95
N TYR A 16 9.22 1.15 3.20
CA TYR A 16 8.92 2.44 3.85
C TYR A 16 10.04 2.87 4.79
N ARG A 17 10.57 4.09 4.58
CA ARG A 17 11.66 4.69 5.38
C ARG A 17 12.87 3.78 5.59
N GLY A 18 13.34 3.12 4.53
CA GLY A 18 14.57 2.33 4.57
C GLY A 18 14.42 0.91 5.11
N SER A 19 13.21 0.46 5.45
CA SER A 19 12.95 -0.91 5.95
C SER A 19 11.62 -1.45 5.46
N TRP A 20 11.45 -2.78 5.51
CA TRP A 20 10.30 -3.46 4.93
C TRP A 20 9.26 -3.65 6.02
N TRP A 21 8.03 -3.26 5.72
CA TRP A 21 6.95 -3.25 6.68
C TRP A 21 5.77 -4.08 6.18
N PRO A 22 5.14 -4.89 7.04
CA PRO A 22 3.84 -5.44 6.70
C PRO A 22 2.84 -4.30 6.54
N ALA A 23 1.98 -4.41 5.53
CA ALA A 23 1.00 -3.38 5.20
C ALA A 23 -0.36 -4.00 4.86
N THR A 24 -1.42 -3.23 5.09
CA THR A 24 -2.79 -3.58 4.75
C THR A 24 -3.48 -2.42 4.03
N CYS A 25 -4.45 -2.74 3.18
CA CYS A 25 -5.30 -1.78 2.49
C CYS A 25 -6.77 -2.12 2.77
N MET A 26 -7.56 -1.10 3.13
CA MET A 26 -8.99 -1.25 3.45
C MET A 26 -9.90 -0.97 2.25
N GLU A 27 -9.30 -0.74 1.08
CA GLU A 27 -10.04 -0.52 -0.17
C GLU A 27 -10.22 -1.85 -0.90
N GLU A 28 -11.27 -1.93 -1.71
CA GLU A 28 -11.57 -3.11 -2.54
C GLU A 28 -10.68 -3.15 -3.80
N THR A 29 -9.37 -3.11 -3.60
CA THR A 29 -8.38 -3.08 -4.67
C THR A 29 -7.15 -3.90 -4.32
N THR A 30 -6.51 -4.44 -5.35
CA THR A 30 -5.21 -5.11 -5.19
C THR A 30 -4.10 -4.11 -5.48
N LEU A 31 -3.21 -3.90 -4.51
CA LEU A 31 -2.00 -3.10 -4.72
C LEU A 31 -0.90 -4.01 -5.23
N LEU A 32 -0.36 -3.72 -6.42
CA LEU A 32 0.64 -4.54 -7.08
C LEU A 32 2.05 -4.12 -6.72
N THR A 33 3.02 -5.04 -6.82
CA THR A 33 4.44 -4.73 -6.62
C THR A 33 4.89 -3.56 -7.51
N GLY A 34 5.67 -2.64 -6.94
CA GLY A 34 6.11 -1.41 -7.59
C GLY A 34 5.13 -0.24 -7.47
N GLN A 35 3.89 -0.47 -7.03
CA GLN A 35 2.92 0.61 -6.89
C GLN A 35 3.28 1.55 -5.72
N GLU A 36 3.11 2.85 -5.95
CA GLU A 36 3.21 3.85 -4.89
C GLU A 36 1.95 3.89 -4.05
N VAL A 37 2.15 3.98 -2.73
CA VAL A 37 1.09 3.98 -1.73
C VAL A 37 1.41 5.03 -0.69
N ARG A 38 0.36 5.64 -0.13
CA ARG A 38 0.48 6.57 0.98
C ARG A 38 0.20 5.83 2.29
N VAL A 39 1.09 5.99 3.27
CA VAL A 39 0.85 5.51 4.62
C VAL A 39 -0.12 6.45 5.31
N ILE A 40 -1.27 5.91 5.74
CA ILE A 40 -2.30 6.66 6.48
C ILE A 40 -1.99 6.65 7.97
N GLN A 41 -1.69 5.47 8.53
CA GLN A 41 -1.35 5.30 9.94
C GLN A 41 -0.57 4.01 10.17
N ARG A 42 0.01 3.88 11.36
CA ARG A 42 0.62 2.64 11.83
C ARG A 42 -0.27 1.99 12.89
N GLN A 43 -0.67 0.75 12.66
CA GLN A 43 -1.39 -0.10 13.59
C GLN A 43 -0.44 -1.15 14.16
N ASN A 44 0.13 -0.89 15.34
CA ASN A 44 1.20 -1.69 15.95
C ASN A 44 2.42 -1.82 15.02
N ILE A 45 2.63 -3.02 14.45
CA ILE A 45 3.71 -3.32 13.50
C ILE A 45 3.25 -3.28 12.03
N THR A 46 1.97 -3.05 11.77
CA THR A 46 1.39 -3.03 10.41
C THR A 46 1.11 -1.61 9.96
N LEU A 47 1.43 -1.26 8.71
CA LEU A 47 1.07 0.02 8.11
C LEU A 47 -0.29 -0.07 7.41
N LEU A 48 -1.19 0.85 7.73
CA LEU A 48 -2.38 1.07 6.92
C LEU A 48 -2.02 1.99 5.75
N VAL A 49 -2.26 1.52 4.53
CA VAL A 49 -1.92 2.24 3.30
C VAL A 49 -3.13 2.42 2.39
N THR A 50 -3.09 3.48 1.59
CA THR A 50 -4.03 3.74 0.48
C THR A 50 -3.23 3.86 -0.82
N PRO A 51 -3.76 3.42 -1.98
CA PRO A 51 -3.17 3.73 -3.27
C PRO A 51 -3.00 5.24 -3.43
N VAL A 52 -1.84 5.66 -3.94
CA VAL A 52 -1.76 7.01 -4.49
C VAL A 52 -2.57 6.98 -5.77
N VAL A 53 -3.76 7.61 -5.76
CA VAL A 53 -4.55 7.78 -6.98
C VAL A 53 -3.67 8.53 -7.96
N SER A 54 -3.14 7.81 -8.95
CA SER A 54 -2.52 8.46 -10.09
C SER A 54 -3.66 9.21 -10.75
N ARG A 55 -3.67 10.54 -10.67
CA ARG A 55 -4.46 11.35 -11.60
C ARG A 55 -3.85 11.14 -12.98
N LEU A 56 -4.06 9.95 -13.57
CA LEU A 56 -4.08 9.85 -15.01
C LEU A 56 -5.38 10.56 -15.39
N THR A 57 -5.19 11.82 -15.75
CA THR A 57 -6.11 12.63 -16.53
C THR A 57 -6.95 11.73 -17.45
N GLN A 58 -8.26 11.71 -17.24
CA GLN A 58 -9.17 11.51 -18.37
C GLN A 58 -8.87 12.63 -19.36
N GLY A 59 -8.29 12.28 -20.49
CA GLY A 59 -8.00 13.14 -21.63
C GLY A 59 -7.96 12.27 -22.88
#